data_AF-A0A5K0VHB9-F1
#
_entry.id   AF-A0A5K0VHB9-F1
#
_cell.length_a   1.000
_cell.length_b   1.000
_cell.length_c   1.000
_cell.angle_alpha   90.00
_cell.angle_beta   90.00
_cell.angle_gamma   90.00
#
_symmetry.space_group_name_H-M   'P 1'
#
loop_
_entity.id
_entity.type
_entity.pdbx_description
1 polymer ?
#
loop_
_entity_poly.entity_id
_entity_poly.type
_entity_poly.pdbx_seq_one_letter_code
_entity_poly.pdbx_strand_id
1 'polypeptide(L)' 'ALARLKIDNVFTAPCNSSVLYPASGGNLHSLQAVTPCAVLDVLGPPYSGTEGRDCMYYRELPYSSFS' A
#
# COMPACT_ATOMS: atom_id res chain seq x y z
N ALA A 1 10.41 -12.30 1.46
CA ALA A 1 11.05 -11.14 2.12
C ALA A 1 10.30 -10.87 3.42
N LEU A 2 10.97 -10.37 4.46
CA LEU A 2 10.31 -9.94 5.69
C LEU A 2 9.83 -8.49 5.52
N ALA A 3 8.65 -8.19 6.05
CA ALA A 3 8.07 -6.85 6.07
C ALA A 3 7.59 -6.53 7.49
N ARG A 4 7.41 -5.24 7.78
CA ARG A 4 6.87 -4.75 9.05
C ARG A 4 5.54 -4.05 8.78
N LEU A 5 4.50 -4.46 9.51
CA LEU A 5 3.19 -3.79 9.45
C LEU A 5 3.34 -2.32 9.83
N LYS A 6 2.84 -1.42 8.97
CA LYS A 6 2.91 0.03 9.18
C LYS A 6 1.57 0.64 9.59
N ILE A 7 0.49 0.20 8.95
CA ILE A 7 -0.88 0.65 9.20
C ILE A 7 -1.82 -0.55 9.02
N ASP A 8 -2.71 -0.74 9.99
CA ASP A 8 -3.86 -1.63 9.93
C ASP A 8 -5.03 -0.88 10.58
N ASN A 9 -5.85 -0.21 9.79
CA ASN A 9 -6.91 0.66 10.28
C ASN A 9 -8.02 0.91 9.24
N VAL A 10 -9.20 1.32 9.73
CA VAL A 10 -10.30 1.80 8.90
C VAL A 10 -10.22 3.33 8.77
N PHE A 11 -10.32 3.82 7.53
CA PHE A 11 -10.36 5.26 7.24
C PHE A 11 -11.78 5.68 6.86
N THR A 12 -12.28 6.73 7.50
CA THR A 12 -13.61 7.31 7.25
C THR A 12 -13.45 8.77 6.88
N ALA A 13 -14.17 9.23 5.85
CA ALA A 13 -14.16 10.65 5.47
C ALA A 13 -14.87 11.50 6.57
N PRO A 14 -14.38 12.73 6.86
CA PRO A 14 -13.18 13.34 6.31
C PRO A 14 -11.90 12.75 6.91
N CYS A 15 -10.88 12.51 6.08
CA CYS A 15 -9.55 12.07 6.51
C CYS A 15 -8.46 12.91 5.86
N ASN A 16 -7.29 12.97 6.50
CA ASN A 16 -6.10 13.60 5.91
C ASN A 16 -5.52 12.71 4.80
N SER A 17 -4.78 13.33 3.88
CA SER A 17 -3.99 12.59 2.89
C SER A 17 -2.86 11.78 3.55
N SER A 18 -2.63 10.58 3.05
CA SER A 18 -1.46 9.77 3.40
C SER A 18 -0.34 9.97 2.38
N VAL A 19 0.92 9.79 2.80
CA VAL A 19 2.09 9.88 1.92
C VAL A 19 2.95 8.63 2.09
N LEU A 20 3.33 8.02 0.97
CA LEU A 20 4.21 6.87 0.91
C LEU A 20 5.45 7.23 0.07
N TYR A 21 6.59 6.65 0.44
CA TYR A 21 7.87 6.85 -0.25
C TYR A 21 8.42 5.49 -0.71
N PRO A 22 9.39 5.46 -1.65
CA PRO A 22 9.90 4.20 -2.20
C PRO A 22 10.36 3.15 -1.16
N ALA A 23 10.83 3.60 0.01
CA ALA A 23 11.30 2.72 1.09
C ALA A 23 10.76 3.08 2.49
N SER A 24 9.75 3.94 2.60
CA SER A 24 9.16 4.31 3.89
C SER A 24 7.67 4.69 3.76
N GLY A 25 6.98 4.84 4.88
CA GLY A 25 5.56 5.24 4.87
C GLY A 25 4.56 4.14 4.46
N GLY A 26 5.03 2.91 4.20
CA GLY A 26 4.15 1.78 3.85
C GLY A 26 4.06 1.49 2.35
N ASN A 27 5.17 1.52 1.62
CA ASN A 27 5.22 1.34 0.16
C ASN A 27 4.50 0.07 -0.38
N LEU A 28 4.26 -0.92 0.49
CA LEU A 28 3.37 -2.05 0.22
C LEU A 28 2.08 -1.85 1.02
N HIS A 29 0.94 -1.79 0.35
CA HIS A 29 -0.36 -1.60 0.99
C HIS A 29 -1.48 -2.32 0.23
N SER A 30 -2.59 -2.55 0.92
CA SER A 30 -3.84 -3.07 0.38
C SER A 30 -4.98 -2.22 0.94
N LEU A 31 -5.95 -1.88 0.09
CA LEU A 31 -7.13 -1.13 0.46
C LEU A 31 -8.37 -1.99 0.25
N GLN A 32 -9.18 -2.12 1.29
CA GLN A 32 -10.45 -2.85 1.24
C GLN A 32 -11.59 -1.88 1.54
N ALA A 33 -12.52 -1.76 0.59
CA ALA A 33 -13.72 -0.95 0.79
C ALA A 33 -14.66 -1.62 1.81
N VAL A 34 -14.93 -0.95 2.92
CA VAL A 34 -15.92 -1.38 3.94
C VAL A 34 -17.32 -0.90 3.55
N THR A 35 -17.40 0.30 2.98
CA THR A 35 -18.60 0.89 2.36
C THR A 35 -18.19 1.40 0.97
N PRO A 36 -19.15 1.75 0.07
CA PRO A 36 -18.81 2.48 -1.14
C PRO A 36 -17.96 3.72 -0.81
N CYS A 37 -16.79 3.82 -1.41
CA CYS A 37 -15.82 4.88 -1.18
C CYS A 37 -15.08 5.23 -2.48
N ALA A 38 -14.49 6.41 -2.50
CA ALA A 38 -13.60 6.86 -3.57
C ALA A 38 -12.21 7.13 -2.98
N VAL A 39 -11.18 6.72 -3.70
CA VAL A 39 -9.77 6.98 -3.37
C VAL A 39 -9.20 7.84 -4.48
N LEU A 40 -8.50 8.91 -4.11
CA LEU A 40 -7.78 9.77 -5.05
C LEU A 40 -6.28 9.62 -4.79
N ASP A 41 -5.57 9.06 -5.75
CA ASP A 41 -4.12 8.89 -5.70
C ASP A 41 -3.39 9.82 -6.67
N VAL A 42 -2.28 10.38 -6.21
CA VAL A 42 -1.33 11.12 -7.03
C VAL A 42 0.00 10.36 -7.02
N LEU A 43 0.39 9.83 -8.19
CA LEU A 43 1.59 9.00 -8.33
C LEU A 43 2.75 9.80 -8.95
N GLY A 44 3.91 9.78 -8.31
CA GLY A 44 5.08 10.55 -8.72
C GLY A 44 6.40 9.77 -8.53
N PRO A 45 7.02 9.25 -9.61
CA PRO A 45 6.48 9.12 -10.96
C PRO A 45 5.45 7.98 -11.07
N PRO A 46 4.60 7.95 -12.13
CA PRO A 46 3.75 6.80 -12.42
C PRO A 46 4.55 5.53 -12.73
N TYR A 47 3.88 4.38 -12.63
CA TYR A 47 4.42 3.09 -13.07
C TYR A 47 4.81 3.13 -14.56
N SER A 48 5.87 2.42 -14.90
CA SER A 48 6.40 2.33 -16.26
C SER A 48 7.31 1.11 -16.37
N GLY A 49 6.85 0.06 -17.07
CA GLY A 49 7.66 -1.15 -17.25
C GLY A 49 8.92 -0.90 -18.09
N THR A 50 8.88 0.03 -19.04
CA THR A 50 10.06 0.41 -19.84
C THR A 50 11.14 1.11 -19.00
N GLU A 51 10.76 1.72 -17.88
CA GLU A 51 11.68 2.38 -16.95
C GLU A 51 11.87 1.55 -15.66
N GLY A 52 11.47 0.28 -15.65
CA GLY A 52 11.66 -0.65 -14.52
C GLY A 52 10.80 -0.35 -13.29
N ARG A 53 9.71 0.43 -13.43
CA ARG A 53 8.74 0.72 -12.37
C ARG A 53 7.47 -0.11 -12.58
N ASP A 54 7.63 -1.43 -12.58
CA ASP A 54 6.51 -2.36 -12.66
C ASP A 54 5.74 -2.40 -11.34
N CYS A 55 4.42 -2.58 -11.42
CA CYS A 55 3.60 -2.85 -10.25
C CYS A 55 3.67 -4.33 -9.90
N MET A 56 4.24 -4.65 -8.75
CA MET A 56 4.32 -6.02 -8.24
C MET A 56 3.27 -6.25 -7.15
N TYR A 57 2.60 -7.41 -7.24
CA TYR A 57 1.60 -7.84 -6.26
C TYR A 57 2.20 -8.87 -5.31
N TYR A 58 1.82 -8.77 -4.04
CA TYR A 58 2.27 -9.66 -2.99
C TYR A 58 1.06 -10.16 -2.20
N ARG A 59 1.19 -11.36 -1.63
CA ARG A 59 0.25 -11.90 -0.64
C ARG A 59 0.93 -11.92 0.72
N GLU A 60 0.27 -11.35 1.72
CA GLU A 60 0.74 -11.44 3.09
C GLU A 60 0.60 -12.86 3.63
N LEU A 61 1.64 -13.33 4.31
CA LEU A 61 1.66 -14.59 5.05
C LEU A 61 2.17 -14.29 6.47
N PRO A 62 1.50 -14.82 7.52
CA PRO A 62 1.95 -14.61 8.89
C PRO A 62 3.40 -15.06 9.07
N TYR A 63 4.19 -14.31 9.85
CA TYR A 63 5.57 -14.70 10.15
C TYR A 63 5.64 -16.08 10.83
N SER A 64 4.64 -16.41 11.66
CA SER A 64 4.50 -17.72 12.30
C SER A 64 4.25 -18.88 11.33
N SER A 65 3.90 -18.62 10.08
CA SER A 65 3.77 -19.67 9.06
C SER A 65 5.12 -20.21 8.57
N PHE A 66 6.23 -19.56 8.95
CA PHE A 66 7.59 -19.94 8.57
C PHE A 66 8.47 -20.32 9.76
N SER A 67 7.88 -20.46 10.95
CA SER A 67 8.53 -20.95 12.18
C SER A 67 8.25 -22.42 12.43
#